data_AF-A0A1B1KHY1-F1
#
_entry.id   AF-A0A1B1KHY1-F1
#
_cell.length_a   1.000
_cell.length_b   1.000
_cell.length_c   1.000
_cell.angle_alpha   90.00
_cell.angle_beta   90.00
_cell.angle_gamma   90.00
#
_symmetry.space_group_name_H-M   'P 1'
#
loop_
_entity.id
_entity.type
_entity.pdbx_description
1 polymer ?
#
loop_
_entity_poly.entity_id
_entity_poly.type
_entity_poly.pdbx_seq_one_letter_code
_entity_poly.pdbx_strand_id
1 'polypeptide(L)'
;MLRASGPTYISDTRTAALLFESPDRAALEKVLSTDPFMEHGQVSDLTITEWDPIFGILNPESSKSGQATNQIIIGLIESVGARGNDYEVPQS
;
A
#
# COMPACT_ATOMS: atom_id res chain seq x y z
N MET A 1 -5.02 -13.53 0.83
CA MET A 1 -4.47 -14.28 -0.33
C MET A 1 -3.35 -13.49 -0.98
N LEU A 2 -2.29 -14.14 -1.45
CA LEU A 2 -1.21 -13.50 -2.22
C LEU A 2 -1.73 -13.10 -3.61
N ARG A 3 -1.54 -11.84 -4.01
CA ARG A 3 -2.00 -11.27 -5.28
C ARG A 3 -0.86 -11.05 -6.28
N ALA A 4 0.32 -10.68 -5.77
CA ALA A 4 1.53 -10.52 -6.57
C ALA A 4 2.78 -10.72 -5.71
N SER A 5 3.88 -11.10 -6.35
CA SER A 5 5.16 -11.33 -5.68
C SER A 5 6.33 -11.08 -6.63
N GLY A 6 7.46 -10.62 -6.11
CA GLY A 6 8.70 -10.55 -6.85
C GLY A 6 9.86 -10.00 -6.02
N PRO A 7 11.09 -10.07 -6.53
CA PRO A 7 12.22 -9.39 -5.91
C PRO A 7 12.06 -7.88 -6.04
N THR A 8 12.55 -7.12 -5.07
CA THR A 8 12.74 -5.68 -5.21
C THR A 8 14.20 -5.38 -5.53
N TYR A 9 14.44 -4.35 -6.33
CA TYR A 9 15.77 -3.96 -6.79
C TYR A 9 16.25 -2.74 -5.99
N ILE A 10 16.37 -2.89 -4.66
CA ILE A 10 16.64 -1.74 -3.78
C ILE A 10 18.08 -1.74 -3.23
N SER A 11 18.80 -2.87 -3.24
CA SER A 11 20.20 -2.92 -2.78
C SER A 11 20.92 -4.22 -3.16
N ASP A 12 22.18 -4.37 -2.72
CA ASP A 12 22.93 -5.64 -2.74
C ASP A 12 22.33 -6.73 -1.84
N THR A 13 21.38 -6.37 -0.96
CA THR A 13 20.65 -7.32 -0.12
C THR A 13 19.42 -7.84 -0.86
N ARG A 14 19.18 -9.15 -0.80
CA ARG A 14 17.99 -9.78 -1.39
C ARG A 14 16.73 -9.32 -0.66
N THR A 15 15.85 -8.64 -1.40
CA THR A 15 14.58 -8.15 -0.88
C THR A 15 13.44 -8.60 -1.79
N ALA A 16 12.23 -8.70 -1.23
CA ALA A 16 11.03 -9.07 -1.97
C ALA A 16 9.90 -8.08 -1.70
N ALA A 17 9.04 -7.87 -2.69
CA ALA A 17 7.75 -7.20 -2.55
C ALA A 17 6.65 -8.22 -2.77
N LEU A 18 5.76 -8.29 -1.79
CA LEU A 18 4.58 -9.14 -1.81
C LEU A 18 3.35 -8.27 -1.63
N LEU A 19 2.32 -8.54 -2.43
CA LEU A 19 1.02 -7.92 -2.30
C LEU A 19 0.03 -8.97 -1.80
N PHE A 20 -0.57 -8.71 -0.65
CA PHE A 20 -1.60 -9.56 -0.07
C PHE A 20 -2.94 -8.84 -0.01
N GLU A 21 -3.99 -9.56 -0.36
CA GLU A 21 -5.36 -9.24 0.07
C GLU A 21 -5.57 -9.87 1.44
N SER A 22 -5.97 -9.09 2.43
CA SER A 22 -6.23 -9.57 3.79
C SER A 22 -7.38 -8.77 4.40
N PRO A 23 -8.27 -9.39 5.21
CA PRO A 23 -9.34 -8.65 5.88
C PRO A 23 -8.80 -7.63 6.89
N ASP A 24 -7.67 -7.95 7.53
CA ASP A 24 -6.98 -7.08 8.47
C ASP A 24 -5.50 -7.47 8.62
N ARG A 25 -4.79 -6.70 9.47
CA ARG A 25 -3.39 -6.91 9.78
C ARG A 25 -3.11 -8.23 10.50
N ALA A 26 -3.95 -8.62 11.45
CA ALA A 26 -3.74 -9.82 12.27
C ALA A 26 -3.86 -11.11 11.44
N ALA A 27 -4.80 -11.14 10.50
CA ALA A 27 -4.97 -12.22 9.55
C ALA A 27 -3.74 -12.36 8.63
N LEU A 28 -3.16 -11.25 8.18
CA LEU A 28 -1.93 -11.25 7.39
C LEU A 28 -0.75 -11.77 8.22
N GLU A 29 -0.59 -11.29 9.45
CA GLU A 29 0.49 -11.74 10.35
C GLU A 29 0.41 -13.23 10.64
N LYS A 30 -0.80 -13.79 10.79
CA LYS A 30 -0.98 -15.24 10.92
C LYS A 30 -0.50 -16.00 9.69
N VAL A 31 -0.74 -15.49 8.48
CA VAL A 31 -0.22 -16.09 7.24
C VAL A 31 1.31 -15.99 7.21
N LEU A 32 1.87 -14.82 7.51
CA LEU A 32 3.32 -14.59 7.50
C LEU A 32 4.04 -15.41 8.56
N SER A 33 3.40 -15.71 9.70
CA SER A 33 3.99 -16.58 10.73
C SER A 33 4.24 -18.01 10.26
N THR A 34 3.63 -18.43 9.15
CA THR A 34 3.81 -19.74 8.52
C THR A 34 4.72 -19.68 7.27
N ASP A 35 5.30 -18.50 6.97
CA ASP A 35 6.26 -18.36 5.89
C ASP A 35 7.60 -19.00 6.30
N PRO A 36 8.15 -19.95 5.52
CA PRO A 36 9.44 -20.58 5.83
C PRO A 36 10.58 -19.58 6.05
N PHE A 37 10.57 -18.43 5.36
CA PHE A 37 11.58 -17.39 5.56
C PHE A 37 11.44 -16.72 6.94
N MET A 38 10.20 -16.60 7.45
CA MET A 38 9.93 -16.09 8.79
C MET A 38 10.24 -17.15 9.85
N GLU A 39 9.79 -18.40 9.66
CA GLU A 39 10.04 -19.52 10.58
C GLU A 39 11.53 -19.80 10.78
N HIS A 40 12.33 -19.66 9.72
CA HIS A 40 13.77 -19.87 9.77
C HIS A 40 14.58 -18.58 10.08
N GLY A 41 13.92 -17.46 10.41
CA GLY A 41 14.59 -16.21 10.77
C GLY A 41 15.45 -15.62 9.64
N GLN A 42 15.08 -15.88 8.38
CA GLN A 42 15.80 -15.42 7.19
C GLN A 42 15.38 -14.01 6.75
N VAL A 43 14.33 -13.46 7.36
CA VAL A 43 13.88 -12.09 7.15
C VAL A 43 14.51 -11.19 8.23
N SER A 44 15.46 -10.36 7.81
CA SER A 44 16.13 -9.42 8.72
C SER A 44 15.29 -8.18 9.04
N ASP A 45 14.41 -7.79 8.11
CA ASP A 45 13.50 -6.66 8.27
C ASP A 45 12.21 -6.89 7.46
N LEU A 46 11.08 -6.40 7.97
CA LEU A 46 9.76 -6.52 7.36
C LEU A 46 8.96 -5.25 7.57
N THR A 47 8.68 -4.56 6.48
CA THR A 47 7.71 -3.46 6.45
C THR A 47 6.41 -3.94 5.80
N ILE A 48 5.29 -3.63 6.43
CA ILE A 48 3.97 -3.93 5.88
C ILE A 48 3.17 -2.63 5.91
N THR A 49 2.72 -2.21 4.73
CA THR A 49 1.96 -0.99 4.49
C THR A 49 0.59 -1.37 3.93
N GLU A 50 -0.47 -0.82 4.52
CA GLU A 50 -1.83 -0.96 3.98
C GLU A 50 -1.94 -0.17 2.66
N TRP A 51 -2.60 -0.75 1.67
CA TRP A 51 -2.71 -0.16 0.34
C TRP A 51 -4.13 -0.28 -0.20
N ASP A 52 -4.69 0.86 -0.61
CA ASP A 52 -5.97 0.94 -1.34
C ASP A 52 -5.66 1.05 -2.84
N PRO A 53 -6.04 0.06 -3.68
CA PRO A 53 -5.71 0.03 -5.10
C PRO A 53 -6.62 0.96 -5.91
N ILE A 54 -6.50 2.26 -5.70
CA ILE A 54 -7.41 3.30 -6.23
C ILE A 54 -7.53 3.28 -7.77
N PHE A 55 -6.57 2.74 -8.52
CA PHE A 55 -6.61 2.63 -9.98
C PHE A 55 -5.97 1.33 -10.49
N GLY A 56 -6.15 1.06 -11.79
CA GLY A 56 -5.58 -0.12 -12.45
C GLY A 56 -6.48 -1.36 -12.33
N ILE A 57 -5.89 -2.55 -12.56
CA ILE A 57 -6.64 -3.82 -12.60
C ILE A 57 -7.28 -4.20 -11.27
N LEU A 58 -6.74 -3.70 -10.14
CA LEU A 58 -7.24 -3.95 -8.79
C LEU A 58 -8.23 -2.89 -8.29
N ASN A 59 -8.58 -1.88 -9.11
CA ASN A 59 -9.60 -0.88 -8.75
C ASN A 59 -10.94 -1.46 -8.25
N PRO A 60 -11.45 -2.60 -8.77
CA PRO A 60 -12.66 -3.20 -8.23
C PRO A 60 -12.61 -3.53 -6.73
N GLU A 61 -11.42 -3.71 -6.16
CA GLU A 61 -11.15 -4.02 -4.75
C GLU A 61 -10.90 -2.75 -3.91
N SER A 62 -10.90 -1.58 -4.53
CA SER A 62 -10.64 -0.31 -3.86
C SER A 62 -11.84 0.17 -3.03
N SER A 63 -11.56 0.99 -2.02
CA SER A 63 -12.59 1.82 -1.37
C SER A 63 -13.30 2.79 -2.33
N LYS A 64 -12.74 3.02 -3.53
CA LYS A 64 -13.25 3.88 -4.61
C LYS A 64 -13.75 3.10 -5.83
N SER A 65 -14.07 1.81 -5.66
CA SER A 65 -14.57 0.95 -6.72
C SER A 65 -15.75 1.59 -7.48
N GLY A 66 -15.73 1.47 -8.81
CA GLY A 66 -16.76 2.02 -9.71
C GLY A 66 -16.62 3.50 -10.06
N GLN A 67 -15.65 4.22 -9.48
CA GLN A 67 -15.29 5.57 -9.92
C GLN A 67 -14.31 5.49 -11.09
N ALA A 68 -14.54 6.29 -12.13
CA ALA A 68 -13.60 6.36 -13.24
C ALA A 68 -12.28 6.97 -12.76
N THR A 69 -11.13 6.44 -13.23
CA THR A 69 -9.79 6.90 -12.82
C THR A 69 -9.61 8.42 -12.90
N ASN A 70 -10.18 9.06 -13.92
CA ASN A 70 -10.13 10.52 -14.08
C ASN A 70 -10.90 11.26 -12.98
N GLN A 71 -12.07 10.76 -12.56
CA GLN A 71 -12.85 11.35 -11.47
C GLN A 71 -12.10 11.27 -10.14
N ILE A 72 -11.45 10.13 -9.89
CA ILE A 72 -10.63 9.94 -8.69
C ILE A 72 -9.43 10.92 -8.69
N ILE A 73 -8.71 11.01 -9.80
CA ILE A 73 -7.54 11.90 -9.91
C ILE A 73 -7.95 13.37 -9.70
N ILE A 74 -9.04 13.81 -10.32
CA ILE A 74 -9.55 15.18 -10.14
C ILE A 74 -9.88 15.44 -8.67
N GLY A 75 -10.66 14.54 -8.03
CA GLY A 75 -11.03 14.70 -6.62
C GLY A 75 -9.82 14.70 -5.68
N LEU A 76 -8.79 13.89 -5.95
CA LEU A 76 -7.54 13.90 -5.19
C LEU A 76 -6.80 15.24 -5.34
N ILE A 77 -6.64 15.75 -6.57
CA ILE A 77 -5.99 17.03 -6.84
C ILE A 77 -6.73 18.17 -6.16
N GLU A 78 -8.06 18.21 -6.26
CA GLU A 78 -8.90 19.21 -5.59
C GLU A 78 -8.75 19.14 -4.07
N SER A 79 -8.73 17.94 -3.48
CA SER A 79 -8.56 17.78 -2.03
C SER A 79 -7.18 18.21 -1.52
N VAL A 80 -6.13 18.04 -2.32
CA VAL A 80 -4.77 18.50 -2.00
C VAL A 80 -4.67 20.01 -2.18
N GLY A 81 -5.24 20.57 -3.26
CA GLY A 81 -5.28 22.00 -3.52
C GLY A 81 -6.08 22.79 -2.47
N ALA A 82 -7.20 22.23 -1.99
CA ALA A 82 -7.99 22.83 -0.93
C ALA A 82 -7.21 22.96 0.39
N ARG A 83 -6.42 21.94 0.75
CA ARG A 83 -5.57 21.97 1.97
C ARG A 83 -4.40 22.97 1.89
N GLY A 84 -4.01 23.39 0.69
CA GLY A 84 -2.95 24.37 0.48
C GLY A 84 -3.37 25.81 0.83
N ASN A 85 -4.67 26.11 0.85
CA ASN A 85 -5.20 27.45 1.13
C ASN A 85 -5.45 27.73 2.62
N ASP A 86 -5.30 26.73 3.49
CA ASP A 86 -5.50 26.86 4.94
C ASP A 86 -4.20 27.24 5.69
N TYR A 87 -3.08 27.43 4.99
CA TYR A 87 -1.84 27.93 5.58
C TYR A 87 -1.87 29.46 5.72
N GLU A 88 -2.34 29.96 6.87
CA GLU A 88 -2.08 31.34 7.28
C GLU A 88 -0.59 31.51 7.64
N VAL A 89 0.09 32.43 6.95
CA VAL A 89 1.47 32.82 7.26
C VAL A 89 1.47 33.52 8.63
N PRO A 90 2.23 33.05 9.64
CA PRO A 90 2.31 33.73 10.92
C PRO A 90 2.88 35.14 10.71
N GLN A 91 2.13 36.16 11.09
CA GLN A 91 2.64 37.54 11.07
C GLN A 91 3.69 37.68 12.18
N SER A 92 4.89 38.10 11.76
CA SER A 92 6.07 38.35 12.60
C SER A 92 5.92 39.56 13.49
#